data_AF-G1UTD0-F1
#
_entry.id   AF-G1UTD0-F1
#
_cell.length_a   1.000
_cell.length_b   1.000
_cell.length_c   1.000
_cell.angle_alpha   90.00
_cell.angle_beta   90.00
_cell.angle_gamma   90.00
#
_symmetry.space_group_name_H-M   'P 1'
#
loop_
_entity.id
_entity.type
_entity.pdbx_description
1 polymer ?
#
loop_
_entity_poly.entity_id
_entity_poly.type
_entity_poly.pdbx_seq_one_letter_code
_entity_poly.pdbx_strand_id
1 'polypeptide(L)'
;MRILLALILTLGLATGGCAWFSSSDDSETQTPAAQPQDQATASEAAPEPAPAPAKDVPGKSKSKTKANAEKASAQKAPRGAKSEAEISAELDRVGHKLALQASRTVMPSKASKEVRKDGKDYVASYVEVDTSNVTTELRPGASGQYVGFIRYQEKIYECRGASKKEALSASCQQVRARRLNELIRYDGKEWQF
;
A
#
# COMPACT_ATOMS: atom_id res chain seq x y z
N MET A 1 40.47 30.58 18.88
CA MET A 1 41.74 29.82 19.00
C MET A 1 41.73 28.76 17.91
N ARG A 2 42.73 28.81 17.03
CA ARG A 2 42.99 27.83 15.96
C ARG A 2 43.93 26.75 16.49
N ILE A 3 43.97 25.62 15.79
CA ILE A 3 45.04 24.62 15.72
C ILE A 3 44.96 23.48 16.75
N LEU A 4 44.71 22.27 16.23
CA LEU A 4 45.57 21.06 16.33
C LEU A 4 45.02 20.06 15.29
N LEU A 5 45.60 20.05 14.08
CA LEU A 5 46.57 19.04 13.60
C LEU A 5 45.93 17.64 13.50
N ALA A 6 45.38 17.24 12.35
CA ALA A 6 46.10 16.76 11.16
C ALA A 6 47.10 15.62 11.49
N LEU A 7 46.60 14.39 11.45
CA LEU A 7 47.41 13.16 11.32
C LEU A 7 47.14 12.58 9.94
N ILE A 8 48.05 12.90 9.01
CA ILE A 8 48.17 12.27 7.70
C ILE A 8 49.16 11.13 7.87
N LEU A 9 48.81 9.91 7.48
CA LEU A 9 49.75 9.05 6.76
C LEU A 9 49.01 8.02 5.90
N THR A 10 49.09 8.27 4.60
CA THR A 10 48.88 7.35 3.49
C THR A 10 49.80 6.13 3.57
N LEU A 11 49.30 4.94 3.23
CA LEU A 11 49.90 3.99 2.26
C LEU A 11 49.07 2.70 2.20
N GLY A 12 48.75 2.23 1.00
CA GLY A 12 48.17 0.90 0.80
C GLY A 12 47.31 0.71 -0.46
N LEU A 13 47.80 1.13 -1.64
CA LEU A 13 47.32 0.53 -2.89
C LEU A 13 47.76 -0.93 -2.92
N ALA A 14 46.82 -1.85 -2.78
CA ALA A 14 46.98 -3.23 -3.22
C ALA A 14 45.95 -3.49 -4.31
N THR A 15 46.46 -3.48 -5.53
CA THR A 15 45.88 -4.05 -6.73
C THR A 15 45.43 -5.48 -6.48
N GLY A 16 44.13 -5.72 -6.61
CA GLY A 16 43.52 -7.06 -6.56
C GLY A 16 42.38 -7.13 -7.56
N GLY A 17 42.72 -7.00 -8.84
CA GLY A 17 41.80 -7.27 -9.94
C GLY A 17 41.68 -8.78 -10.14
N CYS A 18 40.46 -9.28 -10.11
CA CYS A 18 40.09 -10.52 -10.80
C CYS A 18 39.26 -10.14 -12.02
N ALA A 19 39.77 -10.60 -13.17
CA ALA A 19 39.15 -10.68 -14.48
C ALA A 19 37.64 -11.00 -14.37
N TRP A 20 36.77 -10.22 -15.01
CA TRP A 20 36.31 -10.50 -16.37
C TRP A 20 35.89 -11.98 -16.53
N PHE A 21 34.64 -12.29 -16.18
CA PHE A 21 33.89 -13.27 -16.96
C PHE A 21 33.31 -12.53 -18.16
N SER A 22 34.14 -12.46 -19.19
CA SER A 22 33.74 -12.25 -20.57
C SER A 22 33.20 -13.59 -21.05
N SER A 23 31.88 -13.71 -21.15
CA SER A 23 31.23 -14.75 -21.95
C SER A 23 30.66 -14.07 -23.19
N SER A 24 31.52 -13.88 -24.17
CA SER A 24 31.12 -13.67 -25.56
C SER A 24 31.66 -14.87 -26.32
N ASP A 25 30.75 -15.72 -26.78
CA ASP A 25 30.97 -16.51 -27.99
C ASP A 25 29.92 -16.00 -28.98
N ASP A 26 30.43 -15.37 -30.03
CA ASP A 26 29.77 -14.93 -31.26
C ASP A 26 30.00 -16.11 -32.22
N SER A 27 29.04 -16.67 -32.95
CA SER A 27 28.35 -16.07 -34.10
C SER A 27 27.31 -17.08 -34.60
N GLU A 28 26.18 -16.62 -35.15
CA GLU A 28 25.88 -16.76 -36.57
C GLU A 28 24.46 -16.28 -36.91
N THR A 29 24.44 -15.40 -37.89
CA THR A 29 23.33 -14.78 -38.59
C THR A 29 22.48 -15.81 -39.32
N GLN A 30 21.16 -15.85 -39.09
CA GLN A 30 20.20 -16.22 -40.15
C GLN A 30 18.75 -15.84 -39.79
N THR A 31 18.25 -14.80 -40.44
CA THR A 31 16.84 -14.68 -40.83
C THR A 31 16.86 -14.87 -42.35
N PRO A 32 16.02 -15.73 -42.96
CA PRO A 32 14.69 -15.26 -43.33
C PRO A 32 13.55 -16.30 -43.39
N ALA A 33 12.35 -15.74 -43.29
CA ALA A 33 11.13 -16.07 -44.03
C ALA A 33 10.18 -17.21 -43.60
N ALA A 34 8.92 -16.77 -43.45
CA ALA A 34 7.68 -17.35 -44.00
C ALA A 34 6.99 -18.54 -43.31
N GLN A 35 5.82 -18.21 -42.73
CA GLN A 35 4.57 -18.98 -42.59
C GLN A 35 4.26 -19.92 -43.78
N PRO A 36 3.42 -20.99 -43.65
CA PRO A 36 2.01 -20.92 -43.17
C PRO A 36 1.46 -22.18 -42.40
N GLN A 37 0.56 -21.98 -41.43
CA GLN A 37 -0.90 -22.30 -41.41
C GLN A 37 -1.32 -23.77 -41.14
N ASP A 38 -2.57 -23.89 -40.67
CA ASP A 38 -3.41 -25.06 -40.39
C ASP A 38 -3.25 -25.70 -39.00
N GLN A 39 -4.26 -25.83 -38.13
CA GLN A 39 -5.73 -25.89 -38.23
C GLN A 39 -6.34 -25.09 -37.05
N ALA A 40 -7.38 -24.26 -37.18
CA ALA A 40 -8.73 -24.53 -37.68
C ALA A 40 -9.48 -25.64 -36.92
N THR A 41 -10.18 -25.26 -35.84
CA THR A 41 -11.57 -25.69 -35.63
C THR A 41 -12.29 -24.62 -34.82
N ALA A 42 -13.21 -23.94 -35.49
CA ALA A 42 -14.29 -23.19 -34.91
C ALA A 42 -15.35 -24.14 -34.32
N SER A 43 -16.00 -23.70 -33.24
CA SER A 43 -17.46 -23.75 -33.02
C SER A 43 -17.71 -23.19 -31.62
N GLU A 44 -18.27 -21.99 -31.46
CA GLU A 44 -19.66 -21.59 -31.72
C GLU A 44 -20.55 -21.77 -30.48
N ALA A 45 -21.06 -20.61 -30.03
CA ALA A 45 -22.33 -20.33 -29.36
C ALA A 45 -22.71 -21.03 -28.02
N ALA A 46 -22.91 -20.16 -27.03
CA ALA A 46 -23.83 -20.22 -25.88
C ALA A 46 -25.26 -20.72 -26.27
N PRO A 47 -26.20 -21.10 -25.36
CA PRO A 47 -26.39 -20.51 -24.02
C PRO A 47 -26.92 -21.42 -22.87
N GLU A 48 -26.92 -20.80 -21.71
CA GLU A 48 -27.62 -21.10 -20.45
C GLU A 48 -29.10 -21.52 -20.60
N PRO A 49 -29.62 -22.37 -19.70
CA PRO A 49 -31.02 -22.30 -19.32
C PRO A 49 -31.21 -22.11 -17.81
N ALA A 50 -31.96 -21.05 -17.50
CA ALA A 50 -32.50 -20.71 -16.19
C ALA A 50 -33.63 -21.69 -15.75
N PRO A 51 -34.07 -21.63 -14.46
CA PRO A 51 -34.73 -22.72 -13.75
C PRO A 51 -36.27 -22.66 -13.79
N ALA A 52 -36.94 -23.79 -13.49
CA ALA A 52 -38.38 -23.85 -13.22
C ALA A 52 -38.75 -25.16 -12.42
N PRO A 53 -39.94 -25.27 -11.79
CA PRO A 53 -40.09 -25.48 -10.33
C PRO A 53 -41.02 -26.66 -9.92
N ALA A 54 -41.41 -26.69 -8.62
CA ALA A 54 -42.50 -27.45 -7.95
C ALA A 54 -42.17 -28.89 -7.48
N LYS A 55 -42.62 -29.44 -6.35
CA LYS A 55 -43.57 -29.07 -5.27
C LYS A 55 -43.41 -30.03 -4.06
N ASP A 56 -44.04 -29.63 -2.96
CA ASP A 56 -44.13 -30.16 -1.58
C ASP A 56 -44.30 -31.66 -1.32
N VAL A 57 -43.77 -32.15 -0.18
CA VAL A 57 -44.49 -33.01 0.79
C VAL A 57 -43.97 -32.77 2.23
N PRO A 58 -44.85 -32.61 3.25
CA PRO A 58 -44.47 -32.31 4.63
C PRO A 58 -44.24 -33.58 5.48
N GLY A 59 -43.18 -33.59 6.29
CA GLY A 59 -42.82 -34.70 7.19
C GLY A 59 -42.42 -34.21 8.57
N LYS A 60 -43.39 -34.21 9.48
CA LYS A 60 -43.26 -33.86 10.91
C LYS A 60 -42.51 -34.98 11.62
N SER A 61 -41.37 -34.70 12.24
CA SER A 61 -40.80 -35.56 13.31
C SER A 61 -40.04 -34.72 14.31
N LYS A 62 -40.64 -34.61 15.49
CA LYS A 62 -40.04 -34.05 16.71
C LYS A 62 -38.90 -34.97 17.14
N SER A 63 -37.72 -34.41 17.38
CA SER A 63 -36.77 -35.01 18.33
C SER A 63 -36.13 -33.90 19.15
N LYS A 64 -36.53 -33.88 20.44
CA LYS A 64 -35.80 -33.21 21.52
C LYS A 64 -34.40 -33.82 21.56
N THR A 65 -33.35 -33.02 21.75
CA THR A 65 -32.31 -33.28 22.76
C THR A 65 -31.32 -32.11 22.83
N LYS A 66 -31.30 -31.51 24.03
CA LYS A 66 -30.21 -30.81 24.73
C LYS A 66 -29.58 -29.58 24.07
N ALA A 67 -30.07 -28.43 24.53
CA ALA A 67 -29.23 -27.26 24.76
C ALA A 67 -28.03 -27.68 25.64
N ASN A 68 -26.86 -27.76 25.03
CA ASN A 68 -25.61 -27.66 25.75
C ASN A 68 -25.34 -26.15 25.87
N ALA A 69 -25.68 -25.58 27.01
CA ALA A 69 -25.27 -24.23 27.38
C ALA A 69 -23.76 -24.28 27.58
N GLU A 70 -23.04 -24.10 26.47
CA GLU A 70 -21.62 -23.83 26.49
C GLU A 70 -21.46 -22.53 27.28
N LYS A 71 -20.95 -22.70 28.50
CA LYS A 71 -20.67 -21.66 29.45
C LYS A 71 -19.57 -20.80 28.86
N ALA A 72 -19.95 -19.86 27.99
CA ALA A 72 -19.11 -18.77 27.57
C ALA A 72 -18.74 -18.02 28.86
N SER A 73 -17.54 -18.30 29.37
CA SER A 73 -16.93 -17.47 30.39
C SER A 73 -16.67 -16.13 29.72
N ALA A 74 -17.68 -15.25 29.77
CA ALA A 74 -17.50 -13.83 29.57
C ALA A 74 -16.47 -13.40 30.62
N GLN A 75 -15.21 -13.38 30.19
CA GLN A 75 -14.09 -12.87 30.95
C GLN A 75 -14.40 -11.39 31.12
N LYS A 76 -14.97 -11.08 32.29
CA LYS A 76 -15.39 -9.73 32.66
C LYS A 76 -14.15 -8.87 32.56
N ALA A 77 -14.10 -8.00 31.55
CA ALA A 77 -13.04 -7.03 31.41
C ALA A 77 -12.86 -6.32 32.76
N PRO A 78 -11.61 -6.14 33.24
CA PRO A 78 -11.37 -5.47 34.51
C PRO A 78 -12.04 -4.10 34.47
N ARG A 79 -12.87 -3.81 35.49
CA ARG A 79 -13.60 -2.54 35.61
C ARG A 79 -12.57 -1.39 35.57
N GLY A 80 -12.54 -0.66 34.46
CA GLY A 80 -11.61 0.44 34.20
C GLY A 80 -10.82 0.32 32.89
N ALA A 81 -10.79 -0.85 32.23
CA ALA A 81 -10.17 -1.00 30.92
C ALA A 81 -11.17 -0.67 29.80
N LYS A 82 -10.72 0.06 28.77
CA LYS A 82 -11.48 0.30 27.53
C LYS A 82 -11.84 -1.05 26.89
N SER A 83 -13.06 -1.17 26.41
CA SER A 83 -13.49 -2.29 25.57
C SER A 83 -12.78 -2.24 24.21
N GLU A 84 -12.70 -3.39 23.53
CA GLU A 84 -12.11 -3.47 22.18
C GLU A 84 -12.80 -2.51 21.19
N ALA A 85 -14.12 -2.35 21.30
CA ALA A 85 -14.89 -1.42 20.48
C ALA A 85 -14.50 0.05 20.75
N GLU A 86 -14.27 0.43 22.01
CA GLU A 86 -13.78 1.76 22.35
C GLU A 86 -12.36 2.00 21.83
N ILE A 87 -11.49 0.98 21.93
CA ILE A 87 -10.12 1.03 21.40
C ILE A 87 -10.14 1.18 19.87
N SER A 88 -11.02 0.44 19.17
CA SER A 88 -11.19 0.56 17.71
C SER A 88 -11.73 1.94 17.32
N ALA A 89 -12.73 2.46 18.02
CA ALA A 89 -13.27 3.79 17.73
C ALA A 89 -12.23 4.91 18.00
N GLU A 90 -11.36 4.72 18.98
CA GLU A 90 -10.24 5.60 19.22
C GLU A 90 -9.18 5.49 18.12
N LEU A 91 -8.88 4.27 17.64
CA LEU A 91 -8.01 4.02 16.50
C LEU A 91 -8.49 4.79 15.26
N ASP A 92 -9.79 4.76 14.97
CA ASP A 92 -10.36 5.51 13.84
C ASP A 92 -10.08 7.01 13.95
N ARG A 93 -10.30 7.60 15.13
CA ARG A 93 -10.02 9.03 15.36
C ARG A 93 -8.53 9.34 15.23
N VAL A 94 -7.68 8.51 15.83
CA VAL A 94 -6.21 8.67 15.75
C VAL A 94 -5.74 8.54 14.31
N GLY A 95 -6.26 7.56 13.55
CA GLY A 95 -5.92 7.35 12.15
C GLY A 95 -6.26 8.55 11.27
N HIS A 96 -7.46 9.13 11.42
CA HIS A 96 -7.83 10.34 10.69
C HIS A 96 -6.99 11.54 11.11
N LYS A 97 -6.66 11.68 12.40
CA LYS A 97 -5.77 12.74 12.89
C LYS A 97 -4.37 12.62 12.27
N LEU A 98 -3.81 11.42 12.24
CA LEU A 98 -2.48 11.15 11.68
C LEU A 98 -2.45 11.40 10.17
N ALA A 99 -3.44 10.92 9.42
CA ALA A 99 -3.56 11.22 7.98
C ALA A 99 -3.69 12.73 7.71
N LEU A 100 -4.42 13.47 8.56
CA LEU A 100 -4.52 14.93 8.46
C LEU A 100 -3.21 15.64 8.83
N GLN A 101 -2.43 15.10 9.76
CA GLN A 101 -1.09 15.61 10.06
C GLN A 101 -0.15 15.37 8.89
N ALA A 102 -0.16 14.16 8.31
CA ALA A 102 0.61 13.81 7.12
C ALA A 102 0.24 14.73 5.94
N SER A 103 -1.05 15.04 5.72
CA SER A 103 -1.47 15.94 4.63
C SER A 103 -0.91 17.36 4.75
N ARG A 104 -0.59 17.80 5.97
CA ARG A 104 -0.02 19.13 6.25
C ARG A 104 1.50 19.16 6.14
N THR A 105 2.17 18.02 6.34
CA THR A 105 3.63 17.93 6.39
C THR A 105 4.25 17.29 5.15
N VAL A 106 3.44 16.65 4.30
CA VAL A 106 3.91 16.00 3.07
C VAL A 106 4.60 17.02 2.16
N MET A 107 5.75 16.63 1.61
CA MET A 107 6.54 17.43 0.68
C MET A 107 7.03 16.55 -0.47
N PRO A 108 7.07 17.07 -1.72
CA PRO A 108 6.55 18.38 -2.14
C PRO A 108 5.01 18.47 -2.01
N SER A 109 4.51 19.66 -1.65
CA SER A 109 3.07 19.89 -1.41
C SER A 109 2.43 20.73 -2.52
N LYS A 110 1.10 20.78 -2.58
CA LYS A 110 0.40 21.61 -3.58
C LYS A 110 0.83 23.08 -3.55
N ALA A 111 1.12 23.60 -2.35
CA ALA A 111 1.58 24.96 -2.12
C ALA A 111 3.08 25.15 -2.43
N SER A 112 3.89 24.09 -2.34
CA SER A 112 5.32 24.11 -2.61
C SER A 112 5.71 22.94 -3.52
N LYS A 113 5.42 23.12 -4.81
CA LYS A 113 5.69 22.12 -5.85
C LYS A 113 7.17 22.06 -6.15
N GLU A 114 7.69 20.86 -6.37
CA GLU A 114 9.06 20.66 -6.85
C GLU A 114 9.07 20.70 -8.38
N VAL A 115 9.98 21.49 -8.98
CA VAL A 115 10.09 21.63 -10.44
C VAL A 115 11.40 21.03 -10.92
N ARG A 116 11.29 20.06 -11.83
CA ARG A 116 12.43 19.43 -12.52
C ARG A 116 12.34 19.66 -14.04
N LYS A 117 13.50 19.65 -14.70
CA LYS A 117 13.57 19.63 -16.18
C LYS A 117 13.42 18.18 -16.65
N ASP A 118 12.62 17.96 -17.68
CA ASP A 118 12.33 16.64 -18.25
C ASP A 118 12.43 16.73 -19.78
N GLY A 119 13.60 16.39 -20.33
CA GLY A 119 13.92 16.62 -21.73
C GLY A 119 13.88 18.12 -22.08
N LYS A 120 13.00 18.48 -23.02
CA LYS A 120 12.76 19.88 -23.43
C LYS A 120 11.74 20.62 -22.55
N ASP A 121 11.01 19.89 -21.71
CA ASP A 121 9.91 20.41 -20.91
C ASP A 121 10.32 20.55 -19.44
N TYR A 122 9.41 21.08 -18.63
CA TYR A 122 9.48 21.14 -17.18
C TYR A 122 8.28 20.43 -16.56
N VAL A 123 8.54 19.73 -15.46
CA VAL A 123 7.53 19.03 -14.67
C VAL A 123 7.52 19.63 -13.27
N ALA A 124 6.39 20.21 -12.87
CA ALA A 124 6.09 20.52 -11.48
C ALA A 124 5.38 19.33 -10.86
N SER A 125 5.83 18.87 -9.70
CA SER A 125 5.28 17.72 -9.00
C SER A 125 4.94 18.03 -7.55
N TYR A 126 3.90 17.38 -7.04
CA TYR A 126 3.51 17.44 -5.63
C TYR A 126 2.74 16.18 -5.22
N VAL A 127 2.59 16.01 -3.91
CA VAL A 127 1.84 14.94 -3.29
C VAL A 127 0.66 15.53 -2.53
N GLU A 128 -0.48 14.85 -2.61
CA GLU A 128 -1.63 15.08 -1.70
C GLU A 128 -1.95 13.77 -0.96
N VAL A 129 -2.15 13.86 0.35
CA VAL A 129 -2.67 12.74 1.13
C VAL A 129 -4.19 12.70 1.00
N ASP A 130 -4.74 11.54 0.66
CA ASP A 130 -6.18 11.30 0.60
C ASP A 130 -6.76 11.08 2.00
N THR A 131 -7.12 12.19 2.65
CA THR A 131 -7.74 12.16 3.99
C THR A 131 -9.21 11.73 3.96
N SER A 132 -9.81 11.56 2.78
CA SER A 132 -11.21 11.13 2.64
C SER A 132 -11.37 9.61 2.65
N ASN A 133 -10.28 8.88 2.43
CA ASN A 133 -10.24 7.43 2.37
C ASN A 133 -9.19 6.87 3.34
N VAL A 134 -9.43 7.10 4.63
CA VAL A 134 -8.65 6.53 5.73
C VAL A 134 -9.39 5.30 6.24
N THR A 135 -8.71 4.17 6.31
CA THR A 135 -9.24 2.94 6.90
C THR A 135 -8.36 2.52 8.06
N THR A 136 -8.96 1.97 9.10
CA THR A 136 -8.21 1.39 10.21
C THR A 136 -8.55 -0.07 10.43
N GLU A 137 -7.60 -0.81 10.99
CA GLU A 137 -7.80 -2.20 11.39
C GLU A 137 -7.10 -2.44 12.73
N LEU A 138 -7.86 -2.99 13.68
CA LEU A 138 -7.37 -3.36 14.98
C LEU A 138 -6.94 -4.84 14.98
N ARG A 139 -5.74 -5.12 15.49
CA ARG A 139 -5.22 -6.49 15.65
C ARG A 139 -4.86 -6.74 17.12
N PRO A 140 -5.34 -7.83 17.74
CA PRO A 140 -5.01 -8.14 19.12
C PRO A 140 -3.52 -8.51 19.25
N GLY A 141 -2.89 -8.02 20.32
CA GLY A 141 -1.55 -8.38 20.75
C GLY A 141 -1.56 -9.24 22.01
N ALA A 142 -0.52 -9.11 22.85
CA ALA A 142 -0.53 -9.68 24.19
C ALA A 142 -1.67 -9.10 25.03
N SER A 143 -2.08 -9.76 26.12
CA SER A 143 -3.24 -9.43 26.93
C SER A 143 -3.49 -7.92 27.14
N GLY A 144 -4.51 -7.38 26.47
CA GLY A 144 -4.93 -5.98 26.56
C GLY A 144 -4.21 -5.00 25.63
N GLN A 145 -3.20 -5.44 24.89
CA GLN A 145 -2.46 -4.68 23.88
C GLN A 145 -3.04 -4.92 22.50
N TYR A 146 -2.91 -3.92 21.62
CA TYR A 146 -3.35 -4.01 20.23
C TYR A 146 -2.34 -3.34 19.29
N VAL A 147 -2.35 -3.75 18.03
CA VAL A 147 -1.71 -3.03 16.92
C VAL A 147 -2.81 -2.43 16.06
N GLY A 148 -2.72 -1.14 15.82
CA GLY A 148 -3.59 -0.41 14.89
C GLY A 148 -2.88 -0.25 13.55
N PHE A 149 -3.55 -0.64 12.48
CA PHE A 149 -3.12 -0.38 11.11
C PHE A 149 -3.92 0.81 10.60
N ILE A 150 -3.25 1.85 10.14
CA ILE A 150 -3.88 3.03 9.53
C ILE A 150 -3.46 3.07 8.07
N ARG A 151 -4.44 2.98 7.17
CA ARG A 151 -4.19 2.90 5.73
C ARG A 151 -4.86 4.04 5.01
N TYR A 152 -4.09 4.74 4.20
CA TYR A 152 -4.55 5.82 3.33
C TYR A 152 -3.67 5.88 2.08
N GLN A 153 -3.99 6.79 1.16
CA GLN A 153 -3.22 6.95 -0.07
C GLN A 153 -2.56 8.32 -0.13
N GLU A 154 -1.37 8.35 -0.71
CA GLU A 154 -0.79 9.55 -1.27
C GLU A 154 -0.98 9.54 -2.79
N LYS A 155 -1.46 10.65 -3.33
CA LYS A 155 -1.66 10.88 -4.75
C LYS A 155 -0.55 11.80 -5.25
N ILE A 156 0.18 11.35 -6.25
CA ILE A 156 1.26 12.10 -6.87
C ILE A 156 0.71 12.76 -8.12
N TYR A 157 0.89 14.07 -8.20
CA TYR A 157 0.44 14.90 -9.30
C TYR A 157 1.63 15.48 -10.06
N GLU A 158 1.50 15.55 -11.37
CA GLU A 158 2.44 16.25 -12.25
C GLU A 158 1.71 17.27 -13.12
N CYS A 159 2.33 18.42 -13.33
CA CYS A 159 1.88 19.46 -14.26
C CYS A 159 3.08 19.81 -15.16
N ARG A 160 2.84 19.86 -16.47
CA ARG A 160 3.88 20.02 -17.49
C ARG A 160 3.77 21.35 -18.20
N GLY A 161 4.92 21.91 -18.60
CA GLY A 161 5.01 23.14 -19.38
C GLY A 161 6.37 23.31 -20.05
N ALA A 162 6.46 24.18 -21.06
CA ALA A 162 7.71 24.42 -21.78
C ALA A 162 8.72 25.23 -20.94
N SER A 163 8.25 25.91 -19.90
CA SER A 163 9.04 26.66 -18.93
C SER A 163 8.69 26.29 -17.48
N LYS A 164 9.58 26.59 -16.53
CA LYS A 164 9.29 26.42 -15.09
C LYS A 164 8.01 27.12 -14.66
N LYS A 165 7.78 28.34 -15.18
CA LYS A 165 6.61 29.16 -14.87
C LYS A 165 5.33 28.49 -15.35
N GLU A 166 5.33 28.01 -16.61
CA GLU A 166 4.19 27.28 -17.17
C GLU A 166 3.88 26.01 -16.39
N ALA A 167 4.91 25.21 -16.06
CA ALA A 167 4.71 23.98 -15.30
C ALA A 167 4.10 24.25 -13.90
N LEU A 168 4.48 25.34 -13.24
CA LEU A 168 3.93 25.70 -11.92
C LEU A 168 2.46 26.16 -11.95
N SER A 169 2.01 26.73 -13.06
CA SER A 169 0.64 27.24 -13.24
C SER A 169 -0.29 26.31 -14.03
N ALA A 170 0.25 25.26 -14.66
CA ALA A 170 -0.52 24.33 -15.48
C ALA A 170 -1.46 23.45 -14.63
N SER A 171 -2.50 22.93 -15.27
CA SER A 171 -3.37 21.91 -14.68
C SER A 171 -2.58 20.62 -14.45
N CYS A 172 -2.65 20.10 -13.22
CA CYS A 172 -1.91 18.92 -12.82
C CYS A 172 -2.78 17.66 -12.93
N GLN A 173 -2.19 16.56 -13.36
CA GLN A 173 -2.83 15.26 -13.46
C GLN A 173 -2.26 14.31 -12.42
N GLN A 174 -3.10 13.45 -11.84
CA GLN A 174 -2.63 12.38 -10.98
C GLN A 174 -1.90 11.35 -11.85
N VAL A 175 -0.61 11.14 -11.60
CA VAL A 175 0.21 10.19 -12.36
C VAL A 175 0.45 8.89 -11.61
N ARG A 176 0.29 8.90 -10.29
CA ARG A 176 0.51 7.74 -9.43
C ARG A 176 -0.28 7.86 -8.12
N ALA A 177 -0.59 6.73 -7.50
CA ALA A 177 -0.98 6.65 -6.11
C ALA A 177 -0.04 5.69 -5.36
N ARG A 178 0.30 6.02 -4.12
CA ARG A 178 1.03 5.16 -3.18
C ARG A 178 0.10 4.82 -2.02
N ARG A 179 0.02 3.55 -1.64
CA ARG A 179 -0.70 3.11 -0.43
C ARG A 179 0.25 3.19 0.76
N LEU A 180 -0.20 3.84 1.82
CA LEU A 180 0.51 3.96 3.08
C LEU A 180 -0.14 3.01 4.09
N ASN A 181 0.69 2.43 4.94
CA ASN A 181 0.26 1.56 6.03
C ASN A 181 1.10 1.92 7.26
N GLU A 182 0.52 2.73 8.14
CA GLU A 182 1.13 3.11 9.40
C GLU A 182 0.72 2.11 10.48
N LEU A 183 1.69 1.73 11.31
CA LEU A 183 1.48 0.81 12.42
C LEU A 183 1.66 1.58 13.72
N ILE A 184 0.63 1.57 14.55
CA ILE A 184 0.65 2.18 15.88
C ILE A 184 0.29 1.14 16.93
N ARG A 185 0.76 1.32 18.17
CA ARG A 185 0.56 0.33 19.24
C ARG A 185 -0.33 0.88 20.34
N TYR A 186 -1.32 0.11 20.76
CA TYR A 186 -2.03 0.32 22.02
C TYR A 186 -1.35 -0.49 23.12
N ASP A 187 -0.87 0.17 24.17
CA ASP A 187 -0.09 -0.47 25.23
C ASP A 187 -0.95 -1.04 26.39
N GLY A 188 -2.27 -0.95 26.28
CA GLY A 188 -3.22 -1.26 27.35
C GLY A 188 -3.80 -0.02 28.03
N LYS A 189 -3.31 1.18 27.69
CA LYS A 189 -3.78 2.47 28.19
C LYS A 189 -4.02 3.46 27.07
N GLU A 190 -3.02 3.66 26.21
CA GLU A 190 -3.04 4.67 25.14
C GLU A 190 -2.36 4.20 23.85
N TRP A 191 -2.58 4.96 22.78
CA TRP A 191 -1.95 4.77 21.47
C TRP A 191 -0.57 5.43 21.41
N GLN A 192 0.41 4.69 20.89
CA GLN A 192 1.81 5.09 20.75
C GLN A 192 2.12 5.30 19.25
N PHE A 193 2.50 6.52 18.85
CA PHE A 193 2.80 6.94 17.47
C PHE A 193 3.66 8.22 17.41
#